data_AF-A0A8J2I834-F1
#
_entry.id   AF-A0A8J2I834-F1
#
_cell.length_a   1.000
_cell.length_b   1.000
_cell.length_c   1.000
_cell.angle_alpha   90.00
_cell.angle_beta   90.00
_cell.angle_gamma   90.00
#
_symmetry.space_group_name_H-M   'P 1'
#
loop_
_entity.id
_entity.type
_entity.pdbx_description
1 polymer ?
#
loop_
_entity_poly.entity_id
_entity_poly.type
_entity_poly.pdbx_seq_one_letter_code
_entity_poly.pdbx_strand_id
1 'polypeptide(L)'
;MDPLDHSLSYKIEAAKDEFSAFVHTLKAGFVSGDEVKAQTIGISDTLPTIGKGIQWIHVPVNNLDWVNSCFEICGQPRMHAKITDWKVRPVFSRVSEAGSPAESTWPEHARHLEPSCTQGTYPYGASTAEPTWLPPLTVYLPYMSLMKYGDYQSYSHVSERPSYPRRTLDQFYYPALDSTSARDKDQTISKWSGAALEQGGRSSAANDSAIIMVDQFWCWVIDDKTIITSFPSGTNNGCPSGVKDLYQNIRIKLYDDPNPFESVSDMYSLLVEESTSYMFSHVNRSSLDIVEIYRWVTSKKAASQINYIQKFQQGYTNGGSDEGITEDLKLVLEIVDIIEELRMIQHLLRIQEDVIKSSYTALESPALESLTRSGFQKDSQLCKHFQKGFCRFGNKCNFQHVLKGPQKLTHVISEIASIIDDAEYTHTMLLNLLNIKSSVASLAEAISSAKEAQVATTQGRAVMLFTIITVIFLPLSFFTSYYGQNVKELTGDENNPSTWDLWRVATPITIVVIVVALLIALFITQPKKRRQKFLASIGRKSDNNENNKNKVGDAAESA
;
A
#
# COMPACT_ATOMS: atom_id res chain seq x y z
N MET A 1 -26.28 -15.87 7.36
CA MET A 1 -26.90 -15.41 6.10
C MET A 1 -27.16 -13.93 6.30
N ASP A 2 -26.22 -13.10 5.84
CA ASP A 2 -26.20 -11.67 6.11
C ASP A 2 -27.08 -10.89 5.12
N PRO A 3 -27.76 -9.81 5.53
CA PRO A 3 -28.67 -9.03 4.68
C PRO A 3 -27.99 -8.28 3.53
N LEU A 4 -26.65 -8.29 3.46
CA LEU A 4 -25.84 -7.57 2.46
C LEU A 4 -25.79 -8.26 1.10
N ASP A 5 -25.99 -9.57 1.05
CA ASP A 5 -25.87 -10.39 -0.17
C ASP A 5 -26.95 -10.07 -1.22
N HIS A 6 -28.12 -9.59 -0.77
CA HIS A 6 -29.24 -9.24 -1.65
C HIS A 6 -29.07 -7.90 -2.40
N SER A 7 -28.22 -6.98 -1.93
CA SER A 7 -28.16 -5.60 -2.45
C SER A 7 -27.52 -5.50 -3.85
N LEU A 8 -26.50 -6.30 -4.12
CA LEU A 8 -25.70 -6.19 -5.35
C LEU A 8 -26.01 -7.29 -6.39
N SER A 9 -26.39 -8.49 -5.95
CA SER A 9 -26.99 -9.50 -6.84
C SER A 9 -28.24 -8.95 -7.51
N TYR A 10 -29.11 -8.25 -6.76
CA TYR A 10 -30.24 -7.49 -7.32
C TYR A 10 -29.81 -6.42 -8.32
N LYS A 11 -28.66 -5.75 -8.12
CA LYS A 11 -28.16 -4.73 -9.07
C LYS A 11 -27.61 -5.32 -10.36
N ILE A 12 -26.95 -6.49 -10.31
CA ILE A 12 -26.47 -7.20 -11.52
C ILE A 12 -27.64 -7.81 -12.28
N GLU A 13 -28.59 -8.43 -11.58
CA GLU A 13 -29.82 -8.98 -12.19
C GLU A 13 -30.67 -7.86 -12.81
N ALA A 14 -30.84 -6.74 -12.09
CA ALA A 14 -31.49 -5.54 -12.63
C ALA A 14 -30.75 -4.99 -13.86
N ALA A 15 -29.41 -4.98 -13.86
CA ALA A 15 -28.64 -4.56 -15.03
C ALA A 15 -28.81 -5.52 -16.22
N LYS A 16 -28.94 -6.83 -15.99
CA LYS A 16 -29.25 -7.83 -17.05
C LYS A 16 -30.65 -7.58 -17.63
N ASP A 17 -31.65 -7.36 -16.78
CA ASP A 17 -33.03 -7.08 -17.20
C ASP A 17 -33.13 -5.74 -17.94
N GLU A 18 -32.45 -4.70 -17.45
CA GLU A 18 -32.33 -3.38 -18.09
C GLU A 18 -31.64 -3.46 -19.46
N PHE A 19 -30.56 -4.24 -19.57
CA PHE A 19 -29.85 -4.44 -20.83
C PHE A 19 -30.71 -5.22 -21.85
N SER A 20 -31.44 -6.25 -21.40
CA SER A 20 -32.38 -6.99 -22.24
C SER A 20 -33.47 -6.07 -22.81
N ALA A 21 -34.06 -5.22 -21.95
CA ALA A 21 -35.03 -4.22 -22.38
C ALA A 21 -34.44 -3.19 -23.38
N PHE A 22 -33.19 -2.78 -23.18
CA PHE A 22 -32.44 -1.91 -24.09
C PHE A 22 -32.21 -2.55 -25.46
N VAL A 23 -31.74 -3.80 -25.51
CA VAL A 23 -31.55 -4.55 -26.76
C VAL A 23 -32.87 -4.69 -27.53
N HIS A 24 -33.97 -4.94 -26.84
CA HIS A 24 -35.31 -4.97 -27.44
C HIS A 24 -35.73 -3.62 -28.03
N THR A 25 -35.43 -2.52 -27.34
CA THR A 25 -35.79 -1.15 -27.76
C THR A 25 -34.96 -0.69 -28.97
N LEU A 26 -33.65 -0.96 -28.96
CA LEU A 26 -32.78 -0.67 -30.10
C LEU A 26 -33.17 -1.47 -31.36
N LYS A 27 -33.50 -2.76 -31.21
CA LYS A 27 -33.96 -3.59 -32.32
C LYS A 27 -35.28 -3.10 -32.91
N ALA A 28 -36.21 -2.62 -32.08
CA ALA A 28 -37.48 -2.06 -32.55
C ALA A 28 -37.27 -0.74 -33.33
N GLY A 29 -36.33 0.10 -32.89
CA GLY A 29 -36.03 1.38 -33.51
C GLY A 29 -35.31 1.32 -34.86
N PHE A 30 -34.43 0.33 -35.04
CA PHE A 30 -33.70 0.15 -36.31
C PHE A 30 -34.57 -0.45 -37.44
N VAL A 31 -35.65 -1.15 -37.08
CA VAL A 31 -36.55 -1.82 -38.04
C VAL A 31 -37.62 -0.87 -38.61
N SER A 32 -38.00 0.20 -37.90
CA SER A 32 -39.09 1.10 -38.31
C SER A 32 -38.67 2.28 -39.19
N GLY A 33 -37.37 2.61 -39.29
CA GLY A 33 -36.88 3.74 -40.10
C GLY A 33 -37.33 5.13 -39.62
N ASP A 34 -38.05 5.20 -38.51
CA ASP A 34 -38.50 6.45 -37.87
C ASP A 34 -37.47 6.91 -36.82
N GLU A 35 -37.26 8.23 -36.71
CA GLU A 35 -36.53 8.83 -35.59
C GLU A 35 -37.17 8.40 -34.26
N VAL A 36 -36.52 7.46 -33.60
CA VAL A 36 -37.04 6.80 -32.41
C VAL A 36 -37.10 7.79 -31.25
N LYS A 37 -38.30 8.33 -30.97
CA LYS A 37 -38.63 8.97 -29.70
C LYS A 37 -38.77 7.90 -28.61
N ALA A 38 -37.65 7.38 -28.11
CA ALA A 38 -37.65 6.41 -27.00
C ALA A 38 -37.48 7.10 -25.64
N GLN A 39 -38.42 6.88 -24.73
CA GLN A 39 -38.35 7.27 -23.32
C GLN A 39 -37.45 6.30 -22.54
N THR A 40 -36.41 6.88 -21.93
CA THR A 40 -35.85 6.66 -20.59
C THR A 40 -35.52 5.23 -20.13
N ILE A 41 -34.22 4.88 -20.17
CA ILE A 41 -33.38 4.26 -19.12
C ILE A 41 -31.92 4.54 -19.56
N GLY A 42 -31.00 4.77 -18.61
CA GLY A 42 -29.66 5.38 -18.79
C GLY A 42 -28.63 4.71 -19.72
N ILE A 43 -29.08 3.93 -20.71
CA ILE A 43 -28.28 3.33 -21.79
C ILE A 43 -28.55 4.07 -23.14
N SER A 44 -29.58 4.91 -23.19
CA SER A 44 -29.82 5.87 -24.26
C SER A 44 -30.92 6.80 -23.78
N ASP A 45 -30.56 7.84 -23.00
CA ASP A 45 -31.29 9.09 -23.24
C ASP A 45 -31.09 9.36 -24.72
N THR A 46 -32.16 9.59 -25.48
CA THR A 46 -32.05 10.06 -26.86
C THR A 46 -31.17 11.30 -26.83
N LEU A 47 -29.87 11.12 -27.06
CA LEU A 47 -28.97 12.22 -27.30
C LEU A 47 -29.56 12.87 -28.56
N PRO A 48 -29.88 14.17 -28.54
CA PRO A 48 -30.23 14.85 -29.77
C PRO A 48 -29.14 14.49 -30.78
N THR A 49 -29.50 14.21 -32.03
CA THR A 49 -28.54 13.93 -33.11
C THR A 49 -27.34 14.88 -32.95
N ILE A 50 -26.22 14.34 -32.43
CA ILE A 50 -25.13 15.19 -31.91
C ILE A 50 -24.34 15.64 -33.12
N GLY A 51 -24.83 16.65 -33.83
CA GLY A 51 -24.25 17.08 -35.10
C GLY A 51 -24.29 16.01 -36.19
N LYS A 52 -24.91 16.32 -37.33
CA LYS A 52 -24.80 15.50 -38.56
C LYS A 52 -25.06 13.98 -38.41
N GLY A 53 -25.75 13.52 -37.36
CA GLY A 53 -26.12 12.12 -37.19
C GLY A 53 -25.03 11.19 -36.61
N ILE A 54 -24.14 11.68 -35.75
CA ILE A 54 -23.22 10.81 -34.97
C ILE A 54 -24.00 10.07 -33.86
N GLN A 55 -23.77 8.76 -33.73
CA GLN A 55 -24.38 7.87 -32.75
C GLN A 55 -23.32 7.39 -31.73
N TRP A 56 -23.59 7.61 -30.44
CA TRP A 56 -22.79 7.07 -29.34
C TRP A 56 -23.61 6.03 -28.58
N ILE A 57 -23.10 4.79 -28.51
CA ILE A 57 -23.70 3.69 -27.75
C ILE A 57 -22.80 3.37 -26.55
N HIS A 58 -23.34 3.50 -25.34
CA HIS A 58 -22.59 3.21 -24.11
C HIS A 58 -23.15 1.97 -23.41
N VAL A 59 -22.28 1.01 -23.11
CA VAL A 59 -22.60 -0.17 -22.30
C VAL A 59 -22.11 0.06 -20.87
N PRO A 60 -23.00 0.05 -19.85
CA PRO A 60 -22.69 0.51 -18.48
C PRO A 60 -21.86 -0.48 -17.64
N VAL A 61 -21.53 -1.65 -18.20
CA VAL A 61 -20.71 -2.70 -17.58
C VAL A 61 -19.80 -3.30 -18.65
N ASN A 62 -18.56 -3.61 -18.28
CA ASN A 62 -17.61 -4.31 -19.15
C ASN A 62 -18.02 -5.78 -19.33
N ASN A 63 -18.93 -6.00 -20.28
CA ASN A 63 -19.43 -7.31 -20.65
C ASN A 63 -19.34 -7.46 -22.18
N LEU A 64 -18.52 -8.41 -22.64
CA LEU A 64 -18.30 -8.63 -24.06
C LEU A 64 -19.53 -9.16 -24.80
N ASP A 65 -20.39 -9.95 -24.15
CA ASP A 65 -21.61 -10.46 -24.77
C ASP A 65 -22.59 -9.32 -25.07
N TRP A 66 -22.63 -8.33 -24.16
CA TRP A 66 -23.44 -7.12 -24.33
C TRP A 66 -22.90 -6.25 -25.45
N VAL A 67 -21.57 -6.05 -25.48
CA VAL A 67 -20.90 -5.34 -26.57
C VAL A 67 -21.15 -6.04 -27.91
N ASN A 68 -21.00 -7.36 -27.99
CA ASN A 68 -21.26 -8.14 -29.20
C ASN A 68 -22.71 -8.00 -29.69
N SER A 69 -23.68 -7.90 -28.77
CA SER A 69 -25.07 -7.61 -29.11
C SER A 69 -25.23 -6.23 -29.74
N CYS A 70 -24.46 -5.22 -29.30
CA CYS A 70 -24.44 -3.90 -29.94
C CYS A 70 -23.83 -3.94 -31.35
N PHE A 71 -22.76 -4.73 -31.58
CA PHE A 71 -22.21 -4.93 -32.92
C PHE A 71 -23.25 -5.50 -33.90
N GLU A 72 -24.00 -6.51 -33.48
CA GLU A 72 -25.08 -7.09 -34.29
C GLU A 72 -26.18 -6.07 -34.64
N ILE A 73 -26.57 -5.23 -33.68
CA ILE A 73 -27.57 -4.17 -33.89
C ILE A 73 -27.06 -3.15 -34.92
N CYS A 74 -25.77 -2.83 -34.90
CA CYS A 74 -25.13 -1.95 -35.88
C CYS A 74 -24.90 -2.63 -37.26
N GLY A 75 -25.40 -3.85 -37.48
CA GLY A 75 -25.24 -4.58 -38.73
C GLY A 75 -23.81 -5.11 -38.98
N GLN A 76 -22.98 -5.17 -37.94
CA GLN A 76 -21.61 -5.67 -38.02
C GLN A 76 -21.51 -7.13 -37.54
N PRO A 77 -20.57 -7.92 -38.05
CA PRO A 77 -20.32 -9.26 -37.52
C PRO A 77 -19.80 -9.20 -36.08
N ARG A 78 -20.06 -10.26 -35.31
CA ARG A 78 -19.51 -10.41 -33.95
C ARG A 78 -17.99 -10.25 -33.97
N MET A 79 -17.45 -9.68 -32.90
CA MET A 79 -15.99 -9.60 -32.75
C MET A 79 -15.39 -11.00 -32.74
N HIS A 80 -14.34 -11.21 -33.54
CA HIS A 80 -13.66 -12.50 -33.62
C HIS A 80 -13.04 -12.88 -32.27
N ALA A 81 -13.17 -14.15 -31.86
CA ALA A 81 -12.62 -14.70 -30.61
C ALA A 81 -11.09 -14.51 -30.43
N LYS A 82 -10.37 -14.08 -31.47
CA LYS A 82 -8.92 -13.80 -31.39
C LYS A 82 -8.64 -12.46 -30.71
N ILE A 83 -9.55 -11.49 -30.77
CA ILE A 83 -9.41 -10.20 -30.06
C ILE A 83 -9.51 -10.42 -28.55
N THR A 84 -10.35 -11.38 -28.14
CA THR A 84 -10.56 -11.76 -26.75
C THR A 84 -9.44 -12.65 -26.22
N ASP A 85 -8.93 -13.58 -27.04
CA ASP A 85 -7.86 -14.50 -26.62
C ASP A 85 -6.46 -13.87 -26.60
N TRP A 86 -6.16 -12.92 -27.50
CA TRP A 86 -4.80 -12.36 -27.65
C TRP A 86 -4.49 -11.20 -26.70
N LYS A 87 -5.49 -10.69 -25.98
CA LYS A 87 -5.36 -9.50 -25.16
C LYS A 87 -5.65 -9.72 -23.68
N VAL A 88 -6.03 -10.92 -23.24
CA VAL A 88 -6.04 -11.20 -21.81
C VAL A 88 -4.58 -11.30 -21.37
N ARG A 89 -4.16 -10.51 -20.37
CA ARG A 89 -2.77 -10.58 -19.85
C ARG A 89 -2.41 -12.04 -19.59
N PRO A 90 -1.32 -12.59 -20.17
CA PRO A 90 -0.86 -13.90 -19.80
C PRO A 90 -0.32 -13.81 -18.38
N VAL A 91 -1.11 -14.24 -17.41
CA VAL A 91 -0.59 -14.52 -16.07
C VAL A 91 -0.02 -15.94 -16.10
N PHE A 92 1.04 -16.19 -15.34
CA PHE A 92 1.96 -17.35 -15.44
C PHE A 92 1.33 -18.72 -15.22
N SER A 93 1.33 -19.60 -16.23
CA SER A 93 0.78 -20.95 -16.06
C SER A 93 1.72 -21.77 -15.19
N ARG A 94 1.27 -22.13 -13.97
CA ARG A 94 1.94 -23.18 -13.21
C ARG A 94 1.68 -24.51 -13.91
N VAL A 95 2.75 -25.17 -14.36
CA VAL A 95 2.69 -26.56 -14.81
C VAL A 95 2.34 -27.41 -13.59
N SER A 96 1.22 -28.12 -13.62
CA SER A 96 0.89 -29.11 -12.59
C SER A 96 1.97 -30.19 -12.57
N GLU A 97 2.44 -30.55 -11.36
CA GLU A 97 3.29 -31.73 -11.20
C GLU A 97 2.52 -32.96 -11.74
N ALA A 98 3.16 -33.66 -12.68
CA ALA A 98 2.79 -34.92 -13.32
C ALA A 98 1.36 -35.47 -13.06
N GLY A 99 0.43 -35.20 -13.99
CA GLY A 99 -0.71 -36.09 -14.27
C GLY A 99 -2.12 -35.53 -14.10
N SER A 100 -2.29 -34.31 -13.59
CA SER A 100 -3.59 -33.61 -13.56
C SER A 100 -3.66 -32.52 -14.64
N PRO A 101 -4.82 -32.29 -15.29
CA PRO A 101 -4.98 -31.15 -16.19
C PRO A 101 -4.64 -29.87 -15.41
N ALA A 102 -3.86 -28.98 -16.02
CA ALA A 102 -3.44 -27.72 -15.40
C ALA A 102 -4.69 -26.90 -15.03
N GLU A 103 -5.09 -26.98 -13.76
CA GLU A 103 -6.18 -26.18 -13.25
C GLU A 103 -5.66 -24.75 -13.14
N SER A 104 -6.26 -23.84 -13.91
CA SER A 104 -5.74 -22.50 -14.07
C SER A 104 -6.12 -21.67 -12.83
N THR A 105 -5.31 -21.77 -11.77
CA THR A 105 -5.51 -21.06 -10.51
C THR A 105 -5.09 -19.60 -10.67
N TRP A 106 -5.97 -18.78 -11.22
CA TRP A 106 -5.75 -17.34 -11.37
C TRP A 106 -6.55 -16.55 -10.34
N PRO A 107 -5.97 -15.50 -9.74
CA PRO A 107 -6.76 -14.49 -9.07
C PRO A 107 -7.75 -13.87 -10.05
N GLU A 108 -9.02 -13.73 -9.66
CA GLU A 108 -10.07 -13.28 -10.58
C GLU A 108 -9.84 -11.85 -11.08
N HIS A 109 -9.25 -10.99 -10.25
CA HIS A 109 -8.88 -9.63 -10.63
C HIS A 109 -7.76 -9.58 -11.70
N ALA A 110 -7.15 -10.71 -12.04
CA ALA A 110 -6.21 -10.79 -13.15
C ALA A 110 -6.90 -10.87 -14.53
N ARG A 111 -8.21 -11.16 -14.59
CA ARG A 111 -8.98 -11.34 -15.83
C ARG A 111 -9.33 -9.99 -16.46
N HIS A 112 -8.36 -9.39 -17.15
CA HIS A 112 -8.54 -8.11 -17.82
C HIS A 112 -7.90 -8.06 -19.20
N LEU A 113 -8.36 -7.13 -20.04
CA LEU A 113 -7.74 -6.87 -21.34
C LEU A 113 -6.46 -6.03 -21.16
N GLU A 114 -5.42 -6.29 -21.93
CA GLU A 114 -4.19 -5.52 -21.94
C GLU A 114 -4.44 -4.11 -22.49
N PRO A 115 -3.93 -3.07 -21.80
CA PRO A 115 -3.96 -1.71 -22.30
C PRO A 115 -3.35 -1.66 -23.69
N SER A 116 -4.16 -1.32 -24.70
CA SER A 116 -3.72 -1.39 -26.08
C SER A 116 -4.60 -0.57 -27.00
N CYS A 117 -4.02 -0.14 -28.11
CA CYS A 117 -4.74 0.39 -29.26
C CYS A 117 -4.46 -0.52 -30.44
N THR A 118 -5.51 -1.04 -31.07
CA THR A 118 -5.40 -1.86 -32.29
C THR A 118 -6.19 -1.24 -33.42
N GLN A 119 -5.54 -1.12 -34.56
CA GLN A 119 -6.14 -0.68 -35.80
C GLN A 119 -6.64 -1.89 -36.60
N GLY A 120 -7.87 -1.84 -37.08
CA GLY A 120 -8.42 -2.85 -38.00
C GLY A 120 -7.78 -2.71 -39.38
N THR A 121 -7.26 -3.81 -39.92
CA THR A 121 -6.89 -3.90 -41.34
C THR A 121 -7.96 -4.70 -42.07
N TYR A 122 -8.54 -4.15 -43.15
CA TYR A 122 -9.30 -4.95 -44.09
C TYR A 122 -8.32 -5.95 -44.74
N PRO A 123 -8.56 -7.28 -44.71
CA PRO A 123 -7.67 -8.21 -45.37
C PRO A 123 -7.76 -8.01 -46.89
N TYR A 124 -6.79 -7.30 -47.46
CA TYR A 124 -6.56 -7.30 -48.90
C TYR A 124 -5.72 -8.53 -49.24
N GLY A 125 -6.40 -9.63 -49.58
CA GLY A 125 -5.79 -10.81 -50.19
C GLY A 125 -5.08 -11.78 -49.25
N ALA A 126 -5.83 -12.58 -48.50
CA ALA A 126 -5.35 -13.87 -48.01
C ALA A 126 -6.43 -14.93 -48.18
N SER A 127 -6.17 -15.87 -49.07
CA SER A 127 -7.01 -17.03 -49.34
C SER A 127 -6.90 -18.07 -48.21
N THR A 128 -7.58 -17.85 -47.09
CA THR A 128 -7.95 -18.92 -46.14
C THR A 128 -9.22 -18.50 -45.41
N ALA A 129 -10.13 -19.45 -45.25
CA ALA A 129 -11.52 -19.27 -44.83
C ALA A 129 -11.75 -18.34 -43.62
N GLU A 130 -12.81 -17.54 -43.76
CA GLU A 130 -13.42 -16.59 -42.81
C GLU A 130 -12.89 -15.13 -42.83
N PRO A 131 -13.71 -14.15 -43.30
CA PRO A 131 -13.35 -12.74 -43.25
C PRO A 131 -13.43 -12.22 -41.81
N THR A 132 -12.27 -11.98 -41.19
CA THR A 132 -12.17 -11.35 -39.88
C THR A 132 -12.35 -9.84 -40.01
N TRP A 133 -13.59 -9.36 -40.01
CA TRP A 133 -13.83 -7.92 -39.89
C TRP A 133 -13.32 -7.44 -38.52
N LEU A 134 -12.48 -6.40 -38.53
CA LEU A 134 -11.96 -5.75 -37.33
C LEU A 134 -12.41 -4.29 -37.37
N PRO A 135 -12.87 -3.73 -36.23
CA PRO A 135 -13.22 -2.31 -36.17
C PRO A 135 -12.00 -1.46 -36.55
N PRO A 136 -12.20 -0.37 -37.30
CA PRO A 136 -11.12 0.54 -37.68
C PRO A 136 -10.22 0.96 -36.51
N LEU A 137 -10.80 1.21 -35.33
CA LEU A 137 -10.05 1.49 -34.11
C LEU A 137 -10.68 0.77 -32.92
N THR A 138 -9.86 0.07 -32.15
CA THR A 138 -10.23 -0.51 -30.87
C THR A 138 -9.25 -0.07 -29.80
N VAL A 139 -9.74 0.51 -28.70
CA VAL A 139 -8.94 1.02 -27.60
C VAL A 139 -9.40 0.41 -26.28
N TYR A 140 -8.43 -0.13 -25.55
CA TYR A 140 -8.58 -0.56 -24.16
C TYR A 140 -7.69 0.31 -23.30
N LEU A 141 -8.30 1.19 -22.51
CA LEU A 141 -7.61 2.21 -21.74
C LEU A 141 -7.93 2.04 -20.25
N PRO A 142 -6.96 1.75 -19.38
CA PRO A 142 -7.21 1.77 -17.94
C PRO A 142 -7.47 3.21 -17.49
N TYR A 143 -8.43 3.40 -16.60
CA TYR A 143 -8.68 4.71 -16.00
C TYR A 143 -8.96 4.62 -14.51
N MET A 144 -8.56 5.68 -13.79
CA MET A 144 -8.84 5.80 -12.37
C MET A 144 -10.27 6.22 -12.15
N SER A 145 -10.94 5.53 -11.23
CA SER A 145 -12.25 5.89 -10.73
C SER A 145 -12.32 5.76 -9.21
N LEU A 146 -13.42 6.21 -8.63
CA LEU A 146 -13.68 6.12 -7.20
C LEU A 146 -14.91 5.29 -6.93
N MET A 147 -14.79 4.44 -5.93
CA MET A 147 -15.90 3.71 -5.31
C MET A 147 -15.91 3.97 -3.81
N LYS A 148 -17.07 3.84 -3.15
CA LYS A 148 -17.11 3.72 -1.69
C LYS A 148 -16.58 2.36 -1.25
N TYR A 149 -15.78 2.34 -0.20
CA TYR A 149 -15.14 1.13 0.31
C TYR A 149 -16.17 0.07 0.72
N GLY A 150 -17.30 0.46 1.33
CA GLY A 150 -18.37 -0.49 1.67
C GLY A 150 -19.05 -1.13 0.44
N ASP A 151 -19.16 -0.38 -0.66
CA ASP A 151 -19.66 -0.91 -1.93
C ASP A 151 -18.63 -1.87 -2.56
N TYR A 152 -17.33 -1.56 -2.45
CA TYR A 152 -16.24 -2.46 -2.88
C TYR A 152 -16.25 -3.77 -2.10
N GLN A 153 -16.38 -3.71 -0.77
CA GLN A 153 -16.47 -4.92 0.06
C GLN A 153 -17.65 -5.78 -0.37
N SER A 154 -18.81 -5.18 -0.59
CA SER A 154 -20.00 -5.89 -1.09
C SER A 154 -19.75 -6.51 -2.48
N TYR A 155 -19.07 -5.79 -3.37
CA TYR A 155 -18.66 -6.26 -4.69
C TYR A 155 -17.70 -7.46 -4.63
N SER A 156 -16.75 -7.44 -3.69
CA SER A 156 -15.74 -8.49 -3.51
C SER A 156 -16.30 -9.82 -3.00
N HIS A 157 -17.57 -9.89 -2.58
CA HIS A 157 -18.20 -11.09 -2.02
C HIS A 157 -19.27 -11.73 -2.92
N VAL A 158 -19.58 -11.18 -4.09
CA VAL A 158 -20.62 -11.72 -4.99
C VAL A 158 -20.16 -13.01 -5.68
N SER A 159 -21.07 -13.99 -5.78
CA SER A 159 -20.86 -15.33 -6.35
C SER A 159 -20.85 -15.36 -7.89
N GLU A 160 -21.70 -14.56 -8.55
CA GLU A 160 -21.71 -14.38 -10.00
C GLU A 160 -20.97 -13.11 -10.39
N ARG A 161 -19.69 -13.24 -10.77
CA ARG A 161 -18.85 -12.08 -11.14
C ARG A 161 -18.82 -11.87 -12.65
N PRO A 162 -18.80 -10.60 -13.11
CA PRO A 162 -18.61 -10.32 -14.52
C PRO A 162 -17.26 -10.88 -15.01
N SER A 163 -17.20 -11.30 -16.27
CA SER A 163 -15.98 -11.87 -16.89
C SER A 163 -14.76 -10.96 -16.80
N TYR A 164 -14.99 -9.65 -16.67
CA TYR A 164 -13.98 -8.61 -16.49
C TYR A 164 -14.29 -7.78 -15.24
N PRO A 165 -13.82 -8.20 -14.06
CA PRO A 165 -14.12 -7.51 -12.82
C PRO A 165 -13.42 -6.15 -12.73
N ARG A 166 -14.02 -5.24 -11.96
CA ARG A 166 -13.38 -3.99 -11.55
C ARG A 166 -12.22 -4.29 -10.61
N ARG A 167 -11.20 -3.44 -10.61
CA ARG A 167 -9.95 -3.68 -9.85
C ARG A 167 -9.60 -2.49 -9.00
N THR A 168 -9.03 -2.71 -7.83
CA THR A 168 -8.39 -1.64 -7.05
C THR A 168 -7.05 -1.25 -7.67
N LEU A 169 -6.47 -0.14 -7.20
CA LEU A 169 -5.11 0.26 -7.56
C LEU A 169 -4.07 -0.85 -7.35
N ASP A 170 -4.12 -1.53 -6.20
CA ASP A 170 -3.21 -2.65 -5.89
C ASP A 170 -3.45 -3.87 -6.79
N GLN A 171 -4.71 -4.22 -7.08
CA GLN A 171 -5.04 -5.34 -7.99
C GLN A 171 -4.58 -5.08 -9.42
N PHE A 172 -4.57 -3.82 -9.84
CA PHE A 172 -4.03 -3.44 -11.15
C PHE A 172 -2.51 -3.62 -11.20
N TYR A 173 -1.81 -3.20 -10.15
CA TYR A 173 -0.35 -3.23 -10.09
C TYR A 173 0.20 -4.63 -9.80
N TYR A 174 -0.49 -5.42 -8.98
CA TYR A 174 -0.08 -6.76 -8.54
C TYR A 174 -1.05 -7.86 -9.01
N PRO A 175 -1.17 -8.11 -10.33
CA PRO A 175 -2.15 -9.06 -10.89
C PRO A 175 -1.89 -10.54 -10.51
N ALA A 176 -0.73 -10.85 -9.92
CA ALA A 176 -0.35 -12.21 -9.54
C ALA A 176 -0.61 -12.54 -8.07
N LEU A 177 -1.03 -11.57 -7.25
CA LEU A 177 -1.33 -11.84 -5.84
C LEU A 177 -2.71 -12.48 -5.70
N ASP A 178 -2.85 -13.47 -4.80
CA ASP A 178 -4.15 -14.10 -4.56
C ASP A 178 -5.14 -13.14 -3.86
N SER A 179 -4.63 -12.24 -3.02
CA SER A 179 -5.44 -11.23 -2.33
C SER A 179 -4.65 -9.95 -2.08
N THR A 180 -5.31 -8.82 -2.34
CA THR A 180 -4.84 -7.46 -2.03
C THR A 180 -5.62 -6.82 -0.89
N SER A 181 -6.55 -7.55 -0.26
CA SER A 181 -7.54 -7.00 0.68
C SER A 181 -6.96 -6.14 1.80
N ALA A 182 -5.82 -6.54 2.37
CA ALA A 182 -5.12 -5.77 3.40
C ALA A 182 -4.57 -4.44 2.85
N ARG A 183 -4.03 -4.45 1.62
CA ARG A 183 -3.50 -3.26 0.93
C ARG A 183 -4.64 -2.34 0.49
N ASP A 184 -5.72 -2.91 -0.04
CA ASP A 184 -6.93 -2.16 -0.44
C ASP A 184 -7.54 -1.38 0.73
N LYS A 185 -7.54 -1.98 1.92
CA LYS A 185 -8.02 -1.32 3.16
C LYS A 185 -7.09 -0.21 3.63
N ASP A 186 -5.81 -0.28 3.28
CA ASP A 186 -4.78 0.64 3.73
C ASP A 186 -4.44 1.74 2.71
N GLN A 187 -5.16 1.83 1.58
CA GLN A 187 -4.98 2.93 0.63
C GLN A 187 -5.06 4.29 1.34
N THR A 188 -4.12 5.17 1.03
CA THR A 188 -4.04 6.52 1.62
C THR A 188 -5.33 7.30 1.41
N ILE A 189 -5.92 7.27 0.22
CA ILE A 189 -7.20 7.94 -0.03
C ILE A 189 -8.31 7.43 0.91
N SER A 190 -8.34 6.14 1.21
CA SER A 190 -9.35 5.58 2.12
C SER A 190 -9.15 6.00 3.57
N LYS A 191 -7.91 6.24 4.00
CA LYS A 191 -7.60 6.77 5.34
C LYS A 191 -7.96 8.25 5.50
N TRP A 192 -8.09 8.98 4.39
CA TRP A 192 -8.24 10.44 4.35
C TRP A 192 -9.53 10.93 3.67
N SER A 193 -10.52 10.05 3.50
CA SER A 193 -11.85 10.39 2.95
C SER A 193 -12.99 9.85 3.82
N GLY A 194 -14.20 10.40 3.64
CA GLY A 194 -15.40 10.05 4.42
C GLY A 194 -15.87 11.17 5.35
N ALA A 195 -17.01 10.99 6.01
CA ALA A 195 -17.71 12.02 6.78
C ALA A 195 -17.13 12.25 8.19
N ALA A 196 -16.35 11.31 8.72
CA ALA A 196 -15.77 11.36 10.06
C ALA A 196 -14.25 11.27 10.00
N LEU A 197 -13.60 12.35 9.56
CA LEU A 197 -12.14 12.47 9.54
C LEU A 197 -11.66 13.19 10.80
N GLU A 198 -10.86 12.51 11.61
CA GLU A 198 -10.09 13.14 12.68
C GLU A 198 -8.90 13.93 12.09
N GLN A 199 -8.30 14.84 12.87
CA GLN A 199 -7.16 15.65 12.40
C GLN A 199 -5.93 14.81 11.96
N GLY A 200 -5.88 13.53 12.36
CA GLY A 200 -4.83 12.56 12.04
C GLY A 200 -5.22 11.52 10.98
N GLY A 201 -6.41 11.63 10.36
CA GLY A 201 -6.92 10.63 9.43
C GLY A 201 -7.39 9.38 10.18
N ARG A 202 -7.64 8.29 9.44
CA ARG A 202 -8.04 6.99 10.00
C ARG A 202 -6.89 5.99 9.92
N SER A 203 -6.92 4.97 10.77
CA SER A 203 -5.95 3.86 10.71
C SER A 203 -6.24 2.87 9.59
N SER A 204 -7.45 2.84 9.06
CA SER A 204 -7.86 1.97 7.95
C SER A 204 -9.17 2.46 7.33
N ALA A 205 -9.50 1.96 6.14
CA ALA A 205 -10.74 2.30 5.44
C ALA A 205 -12.00 1.99 6.26
N ALA A 206 -12.98 2.90 6.20
CA ALA A 206 -14.35 2.71 6.67
C ALA A 206 -15.33 2.65 5.49
N ASN A 207 -16.56 2.19 5.70
CA ASN A 207 -17.53 1.95 4.61
C ASN A 207 -17.82 3.18 3.73
N ASP A 208 -17.73 4.38 4.29
CA ASP A 208 -17.94 5.66 3.60
C ASP A 208 -16.67 6.23 2.93
N SER A 209 -15.53 5.58 3.12
CA SER A 209 -14.24 6.00 2.56
C SER A 209 -14.24 5.78 1.06
N ALA A 210 -13.55 6.65 0.32
CA ALA A 210 -13.27 6.45 -1.09
C ALA A 210 -12.09 5.49 -1.26
N ILE A 211 -12.18 4.59 -2.25
CA ILE A 211 -11.08 3.73 -2.71
C ILE A 211 -10.79 4.03 -4.18
N ILE A 212 -9.51 4.07 -4.55
CA ILE A 212 -9.11 4.22 -5.94
C ILE A 212 -9.28 2.88 -6.63
N MET A 213 -10.14 2.89 -7.65
CA MET A 213 -10.36 1.79 -8.57
C MET A 213 -9.65 2.08 -9.90
N VAL A 214 -9.26 1.02 -10.59
CA VAL A 214 -8.72 1.03 -11.94
C VAL A 214 -9.66 0.23 -12.84
N ASP A 215 -10.56 0.96 -13.49
CA ASP A 215 -11.49 0.41 -14.46
C ASP A 215 -10.89 0.40 -15.86
N GLN A 216 -11.58 -0.25 -16.80
CA GLN A 216 -11.20 -0.23 -18.21
C GLN A 216 -12.24 0.52 -19.02
N PHE A 217 -11.80 1.52 -19.76
CA PHE A 217 -12.54 2.19 -20.81
C PHE A 217 -12.31 1.43 -22.11
N TRP A 218 -13.36 0.78 -22.59
CA TRP A 218 -13.35 0.09 -23.87
C TRP A 218 -14.03 0.99 -24.91
N CYS A 219 -13.40 1.15 -26.07
CA CYS A 219 -13.91 1.99 -27.14
C CYS A 219 -13.67 1.34 -28.50
N TRP A 220 -14.72 1.31 -29.31
CA TRP A 220 -14.70 0.81 -30.67
C TRP A 220 -15.28 1.86 -31.60
N VAL A 221 -14.46 2.32 -32.53
CA VAL A 221 -14.92 3.11 -33.67
C VAL A 221 -15.34 2.14 -34.74
N ILE A 222 -16.63 2.16 -35.10
CA ILE A 222 -17.24 1.19 -36.02
C ILE A 222 -17.16 1.71 -37.46
N ASP A 223 -17.61 2.95 -37.64
CA ASP A 223 -17.72 3.63 -38.93
C ASP A 223 -17.51 5.14 -38.77
N ASP A 224 -17.89 5.94 -39.77
CA ASP A 224 -17.75 7.40 -39.80
C ASP A 224 -18.73 8.15 -38.87
N LYS A 225 -19.71 7.44 -38.28
CA LYS A 225 -20.79 8.02 -37.46
C LYS A 225 -21.01 7.32 -36.12
N THR A 226 -20.54 6.10 -35.92
CA THR A 226 -20.90 5.26 -34.77
C THR A 226 -19.69 4.91 -33.91
N ILE A 227 -19.81 5.19 -32.61
CA ILE A 227 -18.85 4.77 -31.57
C ILE A 227 -19.58 3.96 -30.50
N ILE A 228 -19.00 2.82 -30.15
CA ILE A 228 -19.43 2.00 -29.03
C ILE A 228 -18.41 2.14 -27.90
N THR A 229 -18.86 2.45 -26.69
CA THR A 229 -18.03 2.43 -25.48
C THR A 229 -18.58 1.47 -24.44
N SER A 230 -17.71 0.92 -23.61
CA SER A 230 -18.10 0.10 -22.47
C SER A 230 -17.19 0.44 -21.28
N PHE A 231 -17.82 0.83 -20.17
CA PHE A 231 -17.17 1.12 -18.90
C PHE A 231 -18.20 1.20 -17.77
N PRO A 232 -17.81 0.95 -16.49
CA PRO A 232 -18.72 1.06 -15.34
C PRO A 232 -19.33 2.46 -15.19
N SER A 233 -20.67 2.56 -15.13
CA SER A 233 -21.40 3.82 -14.92
C SER A 233 -22.64 3.67 -14.03
N GLY A 234 -23.15 4.79 -13.50
CA GLY A 234 -24.40 4.82 -12.73
C GLY A 234 -24.32 4.07 -11.39
N THR A 235 -25.34 3.26 -11.10
CA THR A 235 -25.42 2.45 -9.87
C THR A 235 -24.30 1.41 -9.77
N ASN A 236 -23.69 1.04 -10.90
CA ASN A 236 -22.57 0.10 -10.97
C ASN A 236 -21.22 0.75 -10.64
N ASN A 237 -21.15 2.09 -10.60
CA ASN A 237 -19.92 2.78 -10.25
C ASN A 237 -19.70 2.88 -8.72
N GLY A 238 -20.77 3.07 -7.93
CA GLY A 238 -20.67 3.19 -6.47
C GLY A 238 -19.90 4.44 -6.00
N CYS A 239 -19.99 5.54 -6.75
CA CYS A 239 -19.16 6.72 -6.55
C CYS A 239 -19.43 7.42 -5.20
N PRO A 240 -18.41 8.00 -4.53
CA PRO A 240 -18.61 8.84 -3.35
C PRO A 240 -19.56 10.02 -3.61
N SER A 241 -20.26 10.46 -2.57
CA SER A 241 -21.22 11.57 -2.67
C SER A 241 -20.52 12.84 -3.18
N GLY A 242 -21.10 13.50 -4.19
CA GLY A 242 -20.56 14.72 -4.80
C GLY A 242 -19.66 14.49 -6.02
N VAL A 243 -19.02 13.32 -6.11
CA VAL A 243 -18.19 12.96 -7.27
C VAL A 243 -19.07 12.56 -8.45
N LYS A 244 -18.78 13.13 -9.62
CA LYS A 244 -19.41 12.76 -10.89
C LYS A 244 -18.63 11.62 -11.55
N ASP A 245 -19.34 10.57 -11.95
CA ASP A 245 -18.74 9.48 -12.70
C ASP A 245 -18.39 9.90 -14.14
N LEU A 246 -17.62 9.06 -14.83
CA LEU A 246 -17.15 9.33 -16.19
C LEU A 246 -18.34 9.58 -17.15
N TYR A 247 -19.39 8.76 -17.06
CA TYR A 247 -20.56 8.88 -17.91
C TYR A 247 -21.29 10.22 -17.72
N GLN A 248 -21.55 10.60 -16.47
CA GLN A 248 -22.17 11.88 -16.13
C GLN A 248 -21.31 13.06 -16.61
N ASN A 249 -19.99 12.98 -16.49
CA ASN A 249 -19.11 14.05 -16.92
C ASN A 249 -19.09 14.22 -18.45
N ILE A 250 -19.02 13.09 -19.18
CA ILE A 250 -19.16 13.09 -20.64
C ILE A 250 -20.52 13.69 -21.02
N ARG A 251 -21.60 13.21 -20.38
CA ARG A 251 -22.96 13.68 -20.63
C ARG A 251 -23.07 15.20 -20.47
N ILE A 252 -22.60 15.76 -19.35
CA ILE A 252 -22.64 17.20 -19.10
C ILE A 252 -21.92 17.96 -20.22
N LYS A 253 -20.72 17.51 -20.62
CA LYS A 253 -19.98 18.16 -21.71
C LYS A 253 -20.66 18.06 -23.07
N LEU A 254 -21.36 16.96 -23.34
CA LEU A 254 -22.14 16.81 -24.57
C LEU A 254 -23.35 17.75 -24.62
N TYR A 255 -23.99 18.06 -23.48
CA TYR A 255 -25.12 18.99 -23.42
C TYR A 255 -24.70 20.46 -23.35
N ASP A 256 -23.58 20.75 -22.67
CA ASP A 256 -23.11 22.11 -22.45
C ASP A 256 -22.29 22.67 -23.62
N ASP A 257 -21.79 21.84 -24.55
CA ASP A 257 -21.05 22.32 -25.72
C ASP A 257 -22.00 22.88 -26.79
N PRO A 258 -21.96 24.20 -27.08
CA PRO A 258 -22.82 24.80 -28.09
C PRO A 258 -22.44 24.42 -29.53
N ASN A 259 -21.29 23.76 -29.75
CA ASN A 259 -20.87 23.29 -31.06
C ASN A 259 -21.08 21.77 -31.20
N PRO A 260 -21.99 21.31 -32.07
CA PRO A 260 -22.13 19.89 -32.34
C PRO A 260 -20.86 19.32 -32.96
N PHE A 261 -20.41 18.16 -32.45
CA PHE A 261 -19.27 17.39 -32.98
C PHE A 261 -19.44 17.16 -34.49
N GLU A 262 -18.41 17.44 -35.30
CA GLU A 262 -18.50 17.32 -36.75
C GLU A 262 -18.10 15.93 -37.25
N SER A 263 -17.31 15.19 -36.48
CA SER A 263 -16.76 13.89 -36.82
C SER A 263 -16.69 12.93 -35.63
N VAL A 264 -16.66 11.63 -35.93
CA VAL A 264 -16.36 10.57 -34.95
C VAL A 264 -15.01 10.76 -34.27
N SER A 265 -14.03 11.37 -34.95
CA SER A 265 -12.74 11.69 -34.33
C SER A 265 -12.90 12.74 -33.22
N ASP A 266 -13.75 13.74 -33.40
CA ASP A 266 -14.00 14.77 -32.36
C ASP A 266 -14.66 14.14 -31.12
N MET A 267 -15.65 13.27 -31.34
CA MET A 267 -16.32 12.51 -30.27
C MET A 267 -15.34 11.57 -29.55
N TYR A 268 -14.55 10.80 -30.28
CA TYR A 268 -13.54 9.92 -29.71
C TYR A 268 -12.56 10.69 -28.82
N SER A 269 -12.14 11.86 -29.27
CA SER A 269 -11.17 12.69 -28.56
C SER A 269 -11.73 13.23 -27.25
N LEU A 270 -13.01 13.63 -27.24
CA LEU A 270 -13.72 13.97 -26.01
C LEU A 270 -13.75 12.78 -25.06
N LEU A 271 -14.18 11.60 -25.53
CA LEU A 271 -14.32 10.41 -24.69
C LEU A 271 -12.98 10.02 -24.04
N VAL A 272 -11.89 10.06 -24.79
CA VAL A 272 -10.54 9.77 -24.29
C VAL A 272 -10.05 10.87 -23.34
N GLU A 273 -10.25 12.14 -23.67
CA GLU A 273 -9.89 13.25 -22.78
C GLU A 273 -10.64 13.13 -21.45
N GLU A 274 -11.93 12.80 -21.45
CA GLU A 274 -12.70 12.60 -20.23
C GLU A 274 -12.24 11.38 -19.46
N SER A 275 -12.00 10.25 -20.13
CA SER A 275 -11.55 9.02 -19.46
C SER A 275 -10.26 9.22 -18.65
N THR A 276 -9.40 10.17 -19.04
CA THR A 276 -8.15 10.47 -18.34
C THR A 276 -8.20 11.68 -17.41
N SER A 277 -9.09 12.65 -17.69
CA SER A 277 -9.10 13.92 -16.97
C SER A 277 -10.28 14.12 -16.03
N TYR A 278 -11.36 13.33 -16.12
CA TYR A 278 -12.58 13.59 -15.34
C TYR A 278 -12.33 13.58 -13.83
N MET A 279 -11.46 12.69 -13.35
CA MET A 279 -11.04 12.60 -11.95
C MET A 279 -10.37 13.89 -11.45
N PHE A 280 -9.64 14.57 -12.34
CA PHE A 280 -8.90 15.78 -12.05
C PHE A 280 -9.66 17.05 -12.46
N SER A 281 -10.93 16.92 -12.88
CA SER A 281 -11.79 18.05 -13.20
C SER A 281 -12.05 18.90 -11.97
N HIS A 282 -12.31 20.20 -12.16
CA HIS A 282 -12.65 21.10 -11.07
C HIS A 282 -13.84 20.59 -10.24
N VAL A 283 -14.83 19.96 -10.89
CA VAL A 283 -16.02 19.40 -10.20
C VAL A 283 -15.60 18.29 -9.24
N ASN A 284 -14.82 17.32 -9.72
CA ASN A 284 -14.40 16.20 -8.88
C ASN A 284 -13.36 16.61 -7.84
N ARG A 285 -12.40 17.48 -8.17
CA ARG A 285 -11.47 18.07 -7.18
C ARG A 285 -12.19 18.85 -6.08
N SER A 286 -13.30 19.52 -6.38
CA SER A 286 -14.08 20.22 -5.36
C SER A 286 -14.78 19.29 -4.35
N SER A 287 -15.01 18.03 -4.74
CA SER A 287 -15.61 17.01 -3.87
C SER A 287 -14.55 16.15 -3.18
N LEU A 288 -13.56 15.66 -3.92
CA LEU A 288 -12.45 14.88 -3.42
C LEU A 288 -11.21 15.07 -4.32
N ASP A 289 -10.27 15.93 -3.89
CA ASP A 289 -9.01 16.14 -4.59
C ASP A 289 -7.95 15.13 -4.12
N ILE A 290 -7.74 14.09 -4.94
CA ILE A 290 -6.73 13.04 -4.69
C ILE A 290 -5.33 13.64 -4.57
N VAL A 291 -4.98 14.58 -5.46
CA VAL A 291 -3.62 15.16 -5.50
C VAL A 291 -3.37 15.97 -4.23
N GLU A 292 -4.37 16.76 -3.82
CA GLU A 292 -4.26 17.55 -2.59
C GLU A 292 -4.24 16.67 -1.33
N ILE A 293 -4.99 15.57 -1.29
CA ILE A 293 -4.90 14.61 -0.18
C ILE A 293 -3.47 14.07 -0.06
N TYR A 294 -2.88 13.55 -1.14
CA TYR A 294 -1.50 13.04 -1.07
C TYR A 294 -0.48 14.12 -0.71
N ARG A 295 -0.62 15.34 -1.25
CA ARG A 295 0.22 16.49 -0.90
C ARG A 295 0.12 16.83 0.59
N TRP A 296 -1.10 16.86 1.12
CA TRP A 296 -1.39 17.13 2.51
C TRP A 296 -0.80 16.05 3.43
N VAL A 297 -0.98 14.77 3.09
CA VAL A 297 -0.51 13.65 3.93
C VAL A 297 1.02 13.66 3.98
N THR A 298 1.66 13.82 2.83
CA THR A 298 3.13 13.94 2.72
C THR A 298 3.64 15.10 3.58
N SER A 299 3.00 16.27 3.47
CA SER A 299 3.35 17.46 4.27
C SER A 299 3.18 17.22 5.77
N LYS A 300 2.15 16.50 6.19
CA LYS A 300 1.96 16.11 7.59
C LYS A 300 3.03 15.15 8.09
N LYS A 301 3.46 14.17 7.28
CA LYS A 301 4.56 13.27 7.66
C LYS A 301 5.89 14.02 7.76
N ALA A 302 6.15 14.96 6.85
CA ALA A 302 7.31 15.86 6.92
C ALA A 302 7.28 16.76 8.18
N ALA A 303 6.11 17.29 8.56
CA ALA A 303 5.98 18.04 9.80
C ALA A 303 6.23 17.18 11.06
N SER A 304 5.72 15.94 11.08
CA SER A 304 5.99 14.98 12.16
C SER A 304 7.48 14.71 12.30
N GLN A 305 8.18 14.52 11.19
CA GLN A 305 9.63 14.35 11.17
C GLN A 305 10.37 15.54 11.83
N ILE A 306 9.98 16.79 11.54
CA ILE A 306 10.59 17.98 12.17
C ILE A 306 10.41 17.93 13.69
N ASN A 307 9.22 17.55 14.16
CA ASN A 307 8.95 17.39 15.60
C ASN A 307 9.83 16.30 16.23
N TYR A 308 10.08 15.19 15.52
CA TYR A 308 10.98 14.14 15.99
C TYR A 308 12.43 14.62 16.10
N ILE A 309 12.93 15.38 15.12
CA ILE A 309 14.28 15.99 15.18
C ILE A 309 14.41 16.86 16.43
N GLN A 310 13.43 17.71 16.71
CA GLN A 310 13.44 18.58 17.88
C GLN A 310 13.41 17.79 19.19
N LYS A 311 12.54 16.77 19.29
CA LYS A 311 12.47 15.89 20.47
C LYS A 311 13.80 15.15 20.68
N PHE A 312 14.42 14.64 19.63
CA PHE A 312 15.72 13.97 19.70
C PHE A 312 16.81 14.91 20.21
N GLN A 313 16.89 16.14 19.69
CA GLN A 313 17.83 17.15 20.17
C GLN A 313 17.62 17.49 21.64
N GLN A 314 16.36 17.71 22.07
CA GLN A 314 16.03 18.01 23.46
C GLN A 314 16.31 16.83 24.40
N GLY A 315 15.99 15.61 23.98
CA GLY A 315 16.28 14.39 24.75
C GLY A 315 17.79 14.23 24.99
N TYR A 316 18.60 14.54 23.98
CA TYR A 316 20.05 14.52 24.10
C TYR A 316 20.60 15.62 25.02
N THR A 317 20.08 16.86 24.93
CA THR A 317 20.52 17.94 25.83
C THR A 317 20.14 17.70 27.29
N ASN A 318 19.02 17.01 27.53
CA ASN A 318 18.46 16.81 28.87
C ASN A 318 18.83 15.43 29.48
N GLY A 319 19.59 14.59 28.79
CA GLY A 319 20.02 13.28 29.28
C GLY A 319 18.88 12.25 29.45
N GLY A 320 17.79 12.40 28.70
CA GLY A 320 16.61 11.52 28.78
C GLY A 320 16.83 10.17 28.08
N SER A 321 16.17 9.12 28.58
CA SER A 321 16.12 7.80 27.95
C SER A 321 15.35 7.81 26.64
N ASP A 322 15.87 7.10 25.64
CA ASP A 322 15.36 7.07 24.28
C ASP A 322 14.21 6.06 24.12
N GLU A 323 12.96 6.51 24.21
CA GLU A 323 11.76 5.67 24.07
C GLU A 323 11.08 5.76 22.67
N GLY A 324 11.68 6.43 21.69
CA GLY A 324 10.98 6.80 20.43
C GLY A 324 11.15 5.91 19.20
N ILE A 325 12.02 4.89 19.21
CA ILE A 325 12.45 4.17 17.97
C ILE A 325 11.28 3.51 17.24
N THR A 326 10.30 2.97 17.96
CA THR A 326 9.13 2.29 17.35
C THR A 326 8.22 3.25 16.59
N GLU A 327 8.07 4.48 17.08
CA GLU A 327 7.26 5.50 16.40
C GLU A 327 7.97 6.02 15.14
N ASP A 328 9.29 6.19 15.22
CA ASP A 328 10.12 6.60 14.09
C ASP A 328 10.03 5.57 12.94
N LEU A 329 10.09 4.27 13.27
CA LEU A 329 9.93 3.19 12.30
C LEU A 329 8.53 3.19 11.67
N LYS A 330 7.48 3.42 12.47
CA LYS A 330 6.12 3.51 11.95
C LYS A 330 5.97 4.64 10.93
N LEU A 331 6.55 5.81 11.22
CA LEU A 331 6.53 6.95 10.30
C LEU A 331 7.26 6.66 8.98
N VAL A 332 8.38 5.93 9.04
CA VAL A 332 9.12 5.48 7.85
C VAL A 332 8.29 4.51 7.02
N LEU A 333 7.62 3.53 7.63
CA LEU A 333 6.77 2.59 6.91
C LEU A 333 5.60 3.32 6.23
N GLU A 334 4.92 4.22 6.95
CA GLU A 334 3.80 4.99 6.41
C GLU A 334 4.20 5.86 5.20
N ILE A 335 5.42 6.42 5.17
CA ILE A 335 5.85 7.22 4.01
C ILE A 335 6.26 6.35 2.81
N VAL A 336 6.81 5.15 3.07
CA VAL A 336 7.08 4.17 2.00
C VAL A 336 5.78 3.75 1.34
N ASP A 337 4.74 3.47 2.12
CA ASP A 337 3.42 3.10 1.59
C ASP A 337 2.85 4.21 0.69
N ILE A 338 2.97 5.49 1.10
CA ILE A 338 2.56 6.64 0.29
C ILE A 338 3.35 6.72 -1.02
N ILE A 339 4.67 6.52 -0.98
CA ILE A 339 5.54 6.53 -2.17
C ILE A 339 5.14 5.40 -3.13
N GLU A 340 4.88 4.19 -2.61
CA GLU A 340 4.42 3.06 -3.42
C GLU A 340 3.10 3.39 -4.13
N GLU A 341 2.09 3.89 -3.40
CA GLU A 341 0.80 4.27 -3.99
C GLU A 341 0.92 5.35 -5.06
N LEU A 342 1.70 6.41 -4.81
CA LEU A 342 1.94 7.46 -5.79
C LEU A 342 2.63 6.93 -7.05
N ARG A 343 3.59 6.01 -6.90
CA ARG A 343 4.25 5.34 -8.03
C ARG A 343 3.28 4.44 -8.79
N MET A 344 2.35 3.75 -8.13
CA MET A 344 1.28 2.99 -8.79
C MET A 344 0.39 3.91 -9.63
N ILE A 345 -0.01 5.07 -9.09
CA ILE A 345 -0.80 6.07 -9.84
C ILE A 345 0.00 6.59 -11.02
N GLN A 346 1.26 6.97 -10.83
CA GLN A 346 2.13 7.47 -11.90
C GLN A 346 2.31 6.42 -13.00
N HIS A 347 2.45 5.14 -12.64
CA HIS A 347 2.54 4.03 -13.60
C HIS A 347 1.28 3.93 -14.47
N LEU A 348 0.10 4.01 -13.86
CA LEU A 348 -1.17 4.02 -14.59
C LEU A 348 -1.29 5.22 -15.54
N LEU A 349 -0.94 6.42 -15.09
CA LEU A 349 -1.00 7.62 -15.93
C LEU A 349 -0.04 7.55 -17.13
N ARG A 350 1.14 6.92 -16.96
CA ARG A 350 2.06 6.65 -18.09
C ARG A 350 1.47 5.66 -19.09
N ILE A 351 0.84 4.59 -18.61
CA ILE A 351 0.12 3.65 -19.50
C ILE A 351 -0.97 4.37 -20.29
N GLN A 352 -1.73 5.27 -19.65
CA GLN A 352 -2.73 6.09 -20.35
C GLN A 352 -2.09 6.95 -21.43
N GLU A 353 -0.98 7.61 -21.11
CA GLU A 353 -0.25 8.45 -22.06
C GLU A 353 0.22 7.64 -23.29
N ASP A 354 0.75 6.45 -23.08
CA ASP A 354 1.23 5.57 -24.16
C ASP A 354 0.10 5.05 -25.07
N VAL A 355 -1.02 4.61 -24.47
CA VAL A 355 -2.19 4.15 -25.24
C VAL A 355 -2.81 5.29 -26.03
N ILE A 356 -2.88 6.50 -25.45
CA ILE A 356 -3.41 7.69 -26.11
C ILE A 356 -2.52 8.13 -27.27
N LYS A 357 -1.19 8.17 -27.08
CA LYS A 357 -0.26 8.47 -28.17
C LYS A 357 -0.45 7.49 -29.32
N SER A 358 -0.53 6.19 -28.99
CA SER A 358 -0.73 5.12 -29.97
C SER A 358 -2.06 5.24 -30.70
N SER A 359 -3.13 5.65 -30.01
CA SER A 359 -4.46 5.78 -30.62
C SER A 359 -4.58 6.98 -31.55
N TYR A 360 -3.96 8.11 -31.20
CA TYR A 360 -3.89 9.25 -32.11
C TYR A 360 -3.05 8.94 -33.35
N THR A 361 -1.92 8.23 -33.21
CA THR A 361 -1.15 7.76 -34.38
C THR A 361 -1.96 6.83 -35.27
N ALA A 362 -2.79 5.95 -34.69
CA ALA A 362 -3.67 5.06 -35.46
C ALA A 362 -4.77 5.84 -36.21
N LEU A 363 -5.34 6.88 -35.59
CA LEU A 363 -6.33 7.77 -36.21
C LEU A 363 -5.75 8.61 -37.36
N GLU A 364 -4.48 9.02 -37.28
CA GLU A 364 -3.79 9.80 -38.31
C GLU A 364 -3.28 8.96 -39.49
N SER A 365 -3.44 7.64 -39.45
CA SER A 365 -2.91 6.76 -40.50
C SER A 365 -3.73 6.81 -41.81
N PRO A 366 -3.10 6.58 -42.99
CA PRO A 366 -3.75 6.71 -44.30
C PRO A 366 -4.97 5.79 -44.52
N ALA A 367 -5.05 4.68 -43.80
CA ALA A 367 -6.17 3.73 -43.88
C ALA A 367 -7.47 4.25 -43.26
N LEU A 368 -7.40 5.24 -42.35
CA LEU A 368 -8.55 5.94 -41.79
C LEU A 368 -8.74 7.35 -42.40
N GLU A 369 -7.70 7.91 -43.03
CA GLU A 369 -7.80 9.15 -43.84
C GLU A 369 -8.84 9.02 -44.97
N SER A 370 -9.05 7.83 -45.52
CA SER A 370 -10.07 7.61 -46.58
C SER A 370 -11.51 7.69 -46.09
N LEU A 371 -11.76 7.48 -44.79
CA LEU A 371 -13.08 7.63 -44.16
C LEU A 371 -13.32 9.08 -43.68
N THR A 372 -12.27 9.89 -43.54
CA THR A 372 -12.33 11.21 -42.89
C THR A 372 -12.21 12.41 -43.85
N ARG A 373 -12.05 12.21 -45.16
CA ARG A 373 -11.91 13.33 -46.11
C ARG A 373 -13.08 13.53 -47.07
N SER A 374 -13.83 14.61 -46.82
CA SER A 374 -14.13 15.58 -47.88
C SER A 374 -12.89 16.45 -48.10
N GLY A 375 -12.26 16.38 -49.28
CA GLY A 375 -10.92 16.90 -49.56
C GLY A 375 -10.72 18.41 -49.34
N PHE A 376 -9.64 18.76 -48.63
CA PHE A 376 -8.89 20.04 -48.70
C PHE A 376 -7.49 19.83 -48.08
N GLN A 377 -6.40 20.14 -48.80
CA GLN A 377 -5.02 20.14 -48.25
C GLN A 377 -4.88 21.32 -47.28
N LYS A 378 -4.53 21.06 -46.01
CA LYS A 378 -4.32 22.08 -44.98
C LYS A 378 -2.82 22.41 -44.85
N ASP A 379 -2.52 23.66 -44.51
CA ASP A 379 -1.15 24.13 -44.23
C ASP A 379 -0.60 23.49 -42.94
N SER A 380 0.72 23.32 -42.86
CA SER A 380 1.44 22.61 -41.80
C SER A 380 1.45 23.29 -40.41
N GLN A 381 0.71 24.40 -40.23
CA GLN A 381 0.70 25.15 -38.98
C GLN A 381 -0.51 24.81 -38.11
N LEU A 382 -0.26 24.64 -36.79
CA LEU A 382 -1.28 24.34 -35.79
C LEU A 382 -2.23 25.51 -35.54
N CYS A 383 -3.52 25.23 -35.43
CA CYS A 383 -4.55 26.22 -35.16
C CYS A 383 -4.51 26.67 -33.69
N LYS A 384 -3.96 27.86 -33.45
CA LYS A 384 -3.89 28.49 -32.11
C LYS A 384 -5.25 28.81 -31.49
N HIS A 385 -6.31 28.89 -32.30
CA HIS A 385 -7.69 29.09 -31.83
C HIS A 385 -8.39 27.76 -31.51
N PHE A 386 -7.94 26.64 -32.09
CA PHE A 386 -8.44 25.30 -31.78
C PHE A 386 -7.80 24.75 -30.50
N GLN A 387 -6.47 24.87 -30.37
CA GLN A 387 -5.87 25.08 -29.05
C GLN A 387 -6.62 26.27 -28.40
N LYS A 388 -6.79 26.45 -27.11
CA LYS A 388 -7.73 27.45 -26.54
C LYS A 388 -9.25 27.19 -26.76
N GLY A 389 -9.68 26.38 -27.73
CA GLY A 389 -11.08 25.92 -27.84
C GLY A 389 -12.09 26.92 -28.44
N PHE A 390 -11.61 27.92 -29.19
CA PHE A 390 -12.44 28.96 -29.80
C PHE A 390 -12.59 28.84 -31.33
N CYS A 391 -11.95 27.84 -31.96
CA CYS A 391 -12.00 27.69 -33.42
C CYS A 391 -13.37 27.21 -33.87
N ARG A 392 -14.11 28.07 -34.57
CA ARG A 392 -15.45 27.78 -35.13
C ARG A 392 -15.41 27.21 -36.55
N PHE A 393 -14.22 27.08 -37.13
CA PHE A 393 -14.05 26.66 -38.52
C PHE A 393 -13.98 25.14 -38.71
N GLY A 394 -13.92 24.36 -37.63
CA GLY A 394 -13.94 22.89 -37.67
C GLY A 394 -12.98 22.31 -38.72
N ASN A 395 -13.48 21.39 -39.53
CA ASN A 395 -12.69 20.80 -40.62
C ASN A 395 -12.40 21.76 -41.78
N LYS A 396 -13.08 22.91 -41.87
CA LYS A 396 -12.83 23.97 -42.85
C LYS A 396 -11.72 24.95 -42.44
N CYS A 397 -11.11 24.77 -41.26
CA CYS A 397 -9.96 25.58 -40.85
C CYS A 397 -8.74 25.25 -41.71
N ASN A 398 -8.04 26.27 -42.22
CA ASN A 398 -6.80 26.12 -42.98
C ASN A 398 -5.62 25.60 -42.14
N PHE A 399 -5.74 25.66 -40.82
CA PHE A 399 -4.71 25.26 -39.86
C PHE A 399 -5.01 23.88 -39.27
N GLN A 400 -3.96 23.16 -38.89
CA GLN A 400 -4.07 21.81 -38.34
C GLN A 400 -4.63 21.84 -36.92
N HIS A 401 -5.69 21.06 -36.69
CA HIS A 401 -6.35 20.91 -35.40
C HIS A 401 -5.75 19.70 -34.68
N VAL A 402 -4.69 19.92 -33.90
CA VAL A 402 -4.16 18.87 -33.00
C VAL A 402 -4.81 19.03 -31.63
N LEU A 403 -5.33 17.92 -31.12
CA LEU A 403 -6.12 17.87 -29.90
C LEU A 403 -5.26 18.12 -28.66
N LYS A 404 -5.85 18.80 -27.68
CA LYS A 404 -5.22 19.19 -26.40
C LYS A 404 -5.06 18.04 -25.38
N GLY A 405 -5.41 16.81 -25.76
CA GLY A 405 -5.46 15.64 -24.86
C GLY A 405 -4.21 15.40 -23.99
N PRO A 406 -2.96 15.42 -24.53
CA PRO A 406 -1.81 15.03 -23.73
C PRO A 406 -1.38 16.08 -22.69
N GLN A 407 -1.70 17.38 -22.87
CA GLN A 407 -1.16 18.44 -22.00
C GLN A 407 -1.69 18.37 -20.56
N LYS A 408 -3.00 18.13 -20.38
CA LYS A 408 -3.59 17.99 -19.04
C LYS A 408 -3.03 16.79 -18.29
N LEU A 409 -2.92 15.65 -18.98
CA LEU A 409 -2.36 14.43 -18.42
C LEU A 409 -0.89 14.61 -18.03
N THR A 410 -0.07 15.24 -18.88
CA THR A 410 1.34 15.53 -18.56
C THR A 410 1.49 16.46 -17.35
N HIS A 411 0.59 17.44 -17.17
CA HIS A 411 0.61 18.28 -15.99
C HIS A 411 0.34 17.47 -14.72
N VAL A 412 -0.69 16.62 -14.72
CA VAL A 412 -1.00 15.77 -13.57
C VAL A 412 0.15 14.79 -13.27
N ILE A 413 0.78 14.20 -14.29
CA ILE A 413 1.97 13.36 -14.11
C ILE A 413 3.09 14.14 -13.42
N SER A 414 3.31 15.40 -13.81
CA SER A 414 4.32 16.25 -13.19
C SER A 414 3.96 16.67 -11.75
N GLU A 415 2.69 16.93 -11.47
CA GLU A 415 2.21 17.22 -10.10
C GLU A 415 2.47 16.03 -9.17
N ILE A 416 2.16 14.81 -9.62
CA ILE A 416 2.39 13.58 -8.85
C ILE A 416 3.88 13.29 -8.69
N ALA A 417 4.70 13.52 -9.74
CA ALA A 417 6.14 13.37 -9.66
C ALA A 417 6.75 14.28 -8.58
N SER A 418 6.32 15.54 -8.51
CA SER A 418 6.76 16.46 -7.45
C SER A 418 6.41 15.97 -6.05
N ILE A 419 5.23 15.35 -5.86
CA ILE A 419 4.85 14.80 -4.53
C ILE A 419 5.70 13.57 -4.18
N ILE A 420 6.04 12.73 -5.17
CA ILE A 420 6.95 11.60 -4.97
C ILE A 420 8.32 12.10 -4.51
N ASP A 421 8.88 13.11 -5.16
CA ASP A 421 10.19 13.68 -4.80
C ASP A 421 10.19 14.23 -3.36
N ASP A 422 9.13 14.95 -2.98
CA ASP A 422 8.95 15.47 -1.61
C ASP A 422 8.86 14.35 -0.55
N ALA A 423 8.14 13.27 -0.88
CA ALA A 423 8.00 12.11 -0.01
C ALA A 423 9.32 11.32 0.12
N GLU A 424 10.05 11.11 -0.98
CA GLU A 424 11.36 10.45 -1.01
C GLU A 424 12.41 11.22 -0.22
N TYR A 425 12.40 12.55 -0.32
CA TYR A 425 13.25 13.41 0.48
C TYR A 425 12.97 13.22 1.98
N THR A 426 11.70 13.25 2.37
CA THR A 426 11.28 13.05 3.77
C THR A 426 11.66 11.66 4.28
N HIS A 427 11.46 10.61 3.46
CA HIS A 427 11.86 9.24 3.77
C HIS A 427 13.37 9.12 4.00
N THR A 428 14.17 9.69 3.09
CA THR A 428 15.65 9.68 3.20
C THR A 428 16.10 10.38 4.48
N MET A 429 15.50 11.52 4.81
CA MET A 429 15.85 12.26 6.00
C MET A 429 15.43 11.54 7.29
N LEU A 430 14.31 10.81 7.30
CA LEU A 430 13.91 9.94 8.42
C LEU A 430 14.89 8.78 8.62
N LEU A 431 15.30 8.11 7.55
CA LEU A 431 16.30 7.04 7.62
C LEU A 431 17.65 7.54 8.15
N ASN A 432 18.08 8.72 7.72
CA ASN A 432 19.29 9.36 8.23
C ASN A 432 19.18 9.66 9.73
N LEU A 433 18.04 10.16 10.19
CA LEU A 433 17.80 10.39 11.62
C LEU A 433 17.82 9.09 12.43
N LEU A 434 17.17 8.03 11.95
CA LEU A 434 17.19 6.72 12.58
C LEU A 434 18.61 6.17 12.71
N ASN A 435 19.43 6.34 11.68
CA ASN A 435 20.82 5.91 11.69
C ASN A 435 21.67 6.73 12.67
N ILE A 436 21.46 8.04 12.75
CA ILE A 436 22.13 8.90 13.74
C ILE A 436 21.74 8.45 15.16
N LYS A 437 20.46 8.20 15.39
CA LYS A 437 19.92 7.78 16.68
C LYS A 437 20.49 6.44 17.15
N SER A 438 20.51 5.44 16.26
CA SER A 438 21.11 4.13 16.56
C SER A 438 22.62 4.24 16.82
N SER A 439 23.31 5.07 16.05
CA SER A 439 24.75 5.35 16.24
C SER A 439 25.02 6.00 17.61
N VAL A 440 24.23 7.00 18.01
CA VAL A 440 24.35 7.65 19.34
C VAL A 440 24.09 6.65 20.46
N ALA A 441 23.07 5.80 20.35
CA ALA A 441 22.79 4.75 21.34
C ALA A 441 23.97 3.77 21.49
N SER A 442 24.54 3.33 20.37
CA SER A 442 25.71 2.42 20.39
C SER A 442 26.95 3.08 21.01
N LEU A 443 27.18 4.37 20.73
CA LEU A 443 28.29 5.12 21.32
C LEU A 443 28.12 5.30 22.83
N ALA A 444 26.89 5.60 23.28
CA ALA A 444 26.59 5.73 24.70
C ALA A 444 26.87 4.41 25.47
N GLU A 445 26.46 3.28 24.90
CA GLU A 445 26.74 1.95 25.47
C GLU A 445 28.25 1.64 25.52
N ALA A 446 28.99 1.98 24.46
CA ALA A 446 30.44 1.79 24.40
C ALA A 446 31.17 2.66 25.44
N ILE A 447 30.77 3.92 25.61
CA ILE A 447 31.32 4.83 26.62
C ILE A 447 31.02 4.31 28.03
N SER A 448 29.80 3.84 28.29
CA SER A 448 29.43 3.25 29.58
C SER A 448 30.29 2.03 29.90
N SER A 449 30.43 1.12 28.93
CA SER A 449 31.26 -0.08 29.06
C SER A 449 32.74 0.27 29.30
N ALA A 450 33.27 1.28 28.60
CA ALA A 450 34.64 1.75 28.80
C ALA A 450 34.83 2.38 30.19
N LYS A 451 33.86 3.15 30.67
CA LYS A 451 33.88 3.74 32.02
C LYS A 451 33.83 2.68 33.10
N GLU A 452 32.96 1.68 32.95
CA GLU A 452 32.90 0.53 33.86
C GLU A 452 34.23 -0.24 33.89
N ALA A 453 34.84 -0.47 32.72
CA ALA A 453 36.16 -1.09 32.63
C ALA A 453 37.24 -0.24 33.35
N GLN A 454 37.23 1.09 33.16
CA GLN A 454 38.17 1.98 33.84
C GLN A 454 38.00 1.94 35.37
N VAL A 455 36.76 1.97 35.86
CA VAL A 455 36.48 1.83 37.31
C VAL A 455 36.95 0.48 37.83
N ALA A 456 36.75 -0.60 37.07
CA ALA A 456 37.24 -1.92 37.45
C ALA A 456 38.78 -1.95 37.53
N THR A 457 39.50 -1.27 36.61
CA THR A 457 40.97 -1.21 36.66
C THR A 457 41.49 -0.42 37.87
N THR A 458 40.86 0.69 38.23
CA THR A 458 41.28 1.49 39.39
C THR A 458 40.98 0.75 40.70
N GLN A 459 39.83 0.08 40.79
CA GLN A 459 39.53 -0.82 41.90
C GLN A 459 40.56 -1.97 41.98
N GLY A 460 40.95 -2.54 40.85
CA GLY A 460 42.00 -3.56 40.79
C GLY A 460 43.35 -3.10 41.37
N ARG A 461 43.74 -1.83 41.15
CA ARG A 461 44.96 -1.25 41.75
C ARG A 461 44.87 -1.09 43.26
N ALA A 462 43.71 -0.67 43.79
CA ALA A 462 43.53 -0.54 45.23
C ALA A 462 43.64 -1.91 45.93
N VAL A 463 43.07 -2.96 45.33
CA VAL A 463 43.22 -4.34 45.82
C VAL A 463 44.68 -4.77 45.78
N MET A 464 45.42 -4.48 44.70
CA MET A 464 46.85 -4.80 44.59
C MET A 464 47.70 -4.11 45.68
N LEU A 465 47.43 -2.85 46.02
CA LEU A 465 48.16 -2.17 47.10
C LEU A 465 47.88 -2.83 48.45
N PHE A 466 46.62 -3.17 48.73
CA PHE A 466 46.23 -3.85 49.97
C PHE A 466 46.89 -5.23 50.08
N THR A 467 47.00 -5.98 48.96
CA THR A 467 47.70 -7.27 48.97
C THR A 467 49.19 -7.13 49.20
N ILE A 468 49.86 -6.14 48.60
CA ILE A 468 51.29 -5.86 48.86
C ILE A 468 51.54 -5.56 50.34
N ILE A 469 50.77 -4.63 50.92
CA ILE A 469 50.85 -4.28 52.34
C ILE A 469 50.65 -5.53 53.19
N THR A 470 49.61 -6.32 52.92
CA THR A 470 49.32 -7.55 53.67
C THR A 470 50.45 -8.58 53.55
N VAL A 471 51.00 -8.81 52.35
CA VAL A 471 52.08 -9.79 52.11
C VAL A 471 53.36 -9.43 52.87
N ILE A 472 53.63 -8.14 53.08
CA ILE A 472 54.79 -7.68 53.88
C ILE A 472 54.48 -7.74 55.38
N PHE A 473 53.35 -7.18 55.83
CA PHE A 473 53.05 -7.06 57.25
C PHE A 473 52.63 -8.35 57.92
N LEU A 474 51.99 -9.28 57.20
CA LEU A 474 51.53 -10.54 57.78
C LEU A 474 52.69 -11.40 58.30
N PRO A 475 53.76 -11.72 57.52
CA PRO A 475 54.90 -12.46 58.06
C PRO A 475 55.68 -11.66 59.11
N LEU A 476 55.83 -10.34 58.93
CA LEU A 476 56.49 -9.50 59.94
C LEU A 476 55.74 -9.53 61.28
N SER A 477 54.42 -9.40 61.26
CA SER A 477 53.57 -9.46 62.45
C SER A 477 53.62 -10.83 63.11
N PHE A 478 53.73 -11.90 62.31
CA PHE A 478 53.94 -13.24 62.84
C PHE A 478 55.26 -13.35 63.59
N PHE A 479 56.38 -12.90 63.00
CA PHE A 479 57.69 -12.98 63.66
C PHE A 479 57.77 -12.10 64.90
N THR A 480 57.25 -10.88 64.88
CA THR A 480 57.23 -10.01 66.07
C THR A 480 56.37 -10.61 67.18
N SER A 481 55.21 -11.20 66.85
CA SER A 481 54.38 -11.88 67.83
C SER A 481 55.06 -13.14 68.38
N TYR A 482 55.73 -13.92 67.53
CA TYR A 482 56.46 -15.13 67.95
C TYR A 482 57.60 -14.80 68.93
N TYR A 483 58.43 -13.81 68.61
CA TYR A 483 59.51 -13.37 69.51
C TYR A 483 59.01 -12.61 70.74
N GLY A 484 57.78 -12.08 70.72
CA GLY A 484 57.14 -11.44 71.87
C GLY A 484 56.49 -12.41 72.85
N GLN A 485 56.48 -13.72 72.56
CA GLN A 485 55.91 -14.73 73.45
C GLN A 485 56.87 -15.12 74.56
N ASN A 486 56.34 -15.29 75.77
CA ASN A 486 57.09 -15.78 76.93
C ASN A 486 57.21 -17.31 76.90
N VAL A 487 57.96 -17.85 75.93
CA VAL A 487 58.31 -19.29 75.91
C VAL A 487 59.60 -19.55 76.67
N LYS A 488 59.70 -20.72 77.29
CA LYS A 488 60.86 -21.14 78.09
C LYS A 488 62.17 -21.03 77.32
N GLU A 489 62.19 -21.40 76.03
CA GLU A 489 63.41 -21.35 75.20
C GLU A 489 63.85 -19.92 74.82
N LEU A 490 62.95 -18.91 74.86
CA LEU A 490 63.29 -17.52 74.54
C LEU A 490 63.60 -16.68 75.80
N THR A 491 62.96 -16.98 76.93
CA THR A 491 63.06 -16.18 78.17
C THR A 491 64.03 -16.75 79.20
N GLY A 492 64.32 -18.06 79.14
CA GLY A 492 65.18 -18.76 80.11
C GLY A 492 64.53 -19.02 81.47
N ASP A 493 63.25 -18.67 81.66
CA ASP A 493 62.49 -18.94 82.88
C ASP A 493 61.81 -20.33 82.82
N GLU A 494 62.07 -21.17 83.82
CA GLU A 494 61.54 -22.53 83.87
C GLU A 494 60.04 -22.62 84.13
N ASN A 495 59.41 -21.55 84.61
CA ASN A 495 57.96 -21.49 84.85
C ASN A 495 57.13 -21.22 83.60
N ASN A 496 57.77 -20.87 82.47
CA ASN A 496 57.09 -20.59 81.21
C ASN A 496 56.82 -21.87 80.39
N PRO A 497 55.76 -21.90 79.57
CA PRO A 497 55.47 -23.04 78.71
C PRO A 497 56.57 -23.24 77.66
N SER A 498 56.77 -24.50 77.24
CA SER A 498 57.70 -24.83 76.15
C SER A 498 57.16 -24.37 74.80
N THR A 499 58.06 -24.12 73.84
CA THR A 499 57.69 -23.79 72.45
C THR A 499 56.78 -24.87 71.86
N TRP A 500 57.01 -26.14 72.21
CA TRP A 500 56.17 -27.25 71.75
C TRP A 500 54.73 -27.18 72.27
N ASP A 501 54.55 -26.85 73.56
CA ASP A 501 53.21 -26.74 74.16
C ASP A 501 52.41 -25.60 73.52
N LEU A 502 53.08 -24.51 73.14
CA LEU A 502 52.48 -23.40 72.43
C LEU A 502 51.95 -23.81 71.05
N TRP A 503 52.79 -24.46 70.22
CA TRP A 503 52.39 -24.89 68.87
C TRP A 503 51.31 -25.97 68.88
N ARG A 504 51.33 -26.86 69.89
CA ARG A 504 50.31 -27.90 70.07
C ARG A 504 48.90 -27.32 70.23
N VAL A 505 48.78 -26.16 70.89
CA VAL A 505 47.49 -25.47 71.11
C VAL A 505 47.18 -24.48 69.98
N ALA A 506 48.18 -23.75 69.50
CA ALA A 506 47.99 -22.70 68.49
C ALA A 506 47.56 -23.26 67.12
N THR A 507 48.22 -24.33 66.64
CA THR A 507 47.98 -24.86 65.27
C THR A 507 46.53 -25.31 65.03
N PRO A 508 45.89 -26.10 65.91
CA PRO A 508 44.48 -26.50 65.71
C PRO A 508 43.53 -25.31 65.67
N ILE A 509 43.74 -24.31 66.53
CA ILE A 509 42.91 -23.10 66.59
C ILE A 509 43.06 -22.32 65.28
N THR A 510 44.28 -22.13 64.78
CA THR A 510 44.53 -21.44 63.50
C THR A 510 43.85 -22.16 62.33
N ILE A 511 43.91 -23.50 62.27
CA ILE A 511 43.23 -24.28 61.23
C ILE A 511 41.71 -24.05 61.27
N VAL A 512 41.09 -24.12 62.45
CA VAL A 512 39.64 -23.90 62.60
C VAL A 512 39.25 -22.49 62.14
N VAL A 513 40.01 -21.47 62.55
CA VAL A 513 39.75 -20.08 62.15
C VAL A 513 39.87 -19.90 60.63
N ILE A 514 40.90 -20.47 60.00
CA ILE A 514 41.08 -20.40 58.54
C ILE A 514 39.93 -21.10 57.80
N VAL A 515 39.54 -22.30 58.22
CA VAL A 515 38.45 -23.05 57.59
C VAL A 515 37.13 -22.28 57.69
N VAL A 516 36.81 -21.72 58.86
CA VAL A 516 35.60 -20.91 59.06
C VAL A 516 35.63 -19.66 58.16
N ALA A 517 36.76 -18.96 58.09
CA ALA A 517 36.92 -17.78 57.23
C ALA A 517 36.72 -18.12 55.74
N LEU A 518 37.29 -19.24 55.26
CA LEU A 518 37.13 -19.71 53.88
C LEU A 518 35.68 -20.10 53.57
N LEU A 519 34.98 -20.76 54.49
CA LEU A 519 33.57 -21.09 54.32
C LEU A 519 32.70 -19.83 54.20
N ILE A 520 32.97 -18.80 55.01
CA ILE A 520 32.27 -17.51 54.92
C ILE A 520 32.55 -16.84 53.57
N ALA A 521 33.81 -16.82 53.13
CA ALA A 521 34.18 -16.24 51.83
C ALA A 521 33.51 -16.96 50.65
N LEU A 522 33.51 -18.30 50.67
CA LEU A 522 32.82 -19.12 49.67
C LEU A 522 31.30 -18.90 49.70
N PHE A 523 30.72 -18.65 50.88
CA PHE A 523 29.29 -18.35 51.00
C PHE A 523 28.92 -16.99 50.41
N ILE A 524 29.72 -15.95 50.67
CA ILE A 524 29.48 -14.58 50.18
C ILE A 524 29.60 -14.52 48.65
N THR A 525 30.54 -15.26 48.08
CA THR A 525 30.83 -15.26 46.63
C THR A 525 29.82 -16.05 45.78
N GLN A 526 28.86 -16.77 46.38
CA GLN A 526 27.84 -17.48 45.61
C GLN A 526 26.81 -16.54 44.98
N PRO A 527 26.30 -16.84 43.77
CA PRO A 527 25.27 -16.04 43.11
C PRO A 527 24.00 -15.95 43.97
N LYS A 528 23.36 -14.77 43.98
CA LYS A 528 22.21 -14.42 44.85
C LYS A 528 21.11 -15.50 44.88
N LYS A 529 20.80 -16.13 43.73
CA LYS A 529 19.80 -17.22 43.61
C LYS A 529 20.15 -18.44 44.47
N ARG A 530 21.43 -18.79 44.59
CA ARG A 530 21.91 -19.95 45.37
C ARG A 530 21.95 -19.64 46.87
N ARG A 531 22.32 -18.40 47.24
CA ARG A 531 22.23 -17.89 48.64
C ARG A 531 20.80 -17.89 49.16
N GLN A 532 19.83 -17.42 48.35
CA GLN A 532 18.41 -17.41 48.75
C GLN A 532 17.86 -18.83 48.95
N LYS A 533 18.19 -19.78 48.07
CA LYS A 533 17.78 -21.20 48.25
C LYS A 533 18.37 -21.83 49.52
N PHE A 534 19.62 -21.53 49.84
CA PHE A 534 20.27 -22.03 51.05
C PHE A 534 19.66 -21.43 52.33
N LEU A 535 19.47 -20.12 52.38
CA LEU A 535 18.81 -19.45 53.52
C LEU A 535 17.35 -19.93 53.70
N ALA A 536 16.62 -20.13 52.60
CA ALA A 536 15.28 -20.71 52.66
C ALA A 536 15.28 -22.16 53.20
N SER A 537 16.31 -22.95 52.93
CA SER A 537 16.44 -24.32 53.46
C SER A 537 16.75 -24.36 54.96
N ILE A 538 17.45 -23.35 55.48
CA ILE A 538 17.72 -23.19 56.92
C ILE A 538 16.46 -22.70 57.64
N GLY A 539 15.73 -21.73 57.08
CA GLY A 539 14.44 -21.28 57.62
C GLY A 539 13.42 -22.42 57.73
N ARG A 540 13.30 -23.25 56.68
CA ARG A 540 12.40 -24.42 56.68
C ARG A 540 12.75 -25.48 57.73
N LYS A 541 14.01 -25.58 58.15
CA LYS A 541 14.43 -26.50 59.23
C LYS A 541 14.07 -25.96 60.61
N SER A 542 14.02 -24.64 60.79
CA SER A 542 13.58 -24.01 62.05
C SER A 542 12.07 -24.23 62.25
N ASP A 543 11.26 -23.96 61.22
CA ASP A 543 9.79 -24.12 61.29
C ASP A 543 9.37 -25.59 61.53
N ASN A 544 10.09 -26.55 60.94
CA ASN A 544 9.84 -27.97 61.17
C ASN A 544 10.19 -28.42 62.59
N ASN A 545 11.15 -27.77 63.26
CA ASN A 545 11.53 -28.13 64.64
C ASN A 545 10.55 -27.54 65.67
N GLU A 546 9.96 -26.39 65.36
CA GLU A 546 8.94 -25.73 66.19
C GLU A 546 7.58 -26.45 66.08
N ASN A 547 7.17 -26.87 64.87
CA ASN A 547 5.99 -27.72 64.68
C ASN A 547 6.11 -29.11 65.32
N ASN A 548 7.33 -29.67 65.41
CA ASN A 548 7.54 -30.96 66.09
C ASN A 548 7.49 -30.83 67.62
N LYS A 549 7.83 -29.66 68.18
CA LYS A 549 7.63 -29.37 69.62
C LYS A 549 6.16 -29.20 69.97
N ASN A 550 5.37 -28.54 69.11
CA ASN A 550 3.93 -28.38 69.34
C ASN A 550 3.17 -29.71 69.21
N LYS A 551 3.57 -30.60 68.29
CA LYS A 551 2.99 -31.96 68.18
C LYS A 551 3.26 -32.88 69.38
N VAL A 552 4.34 -32.66 70.12
CA VAL A 552 4.64 -33.43 71.35
C VAL A 552 3.88 -32.87 72.56
N GLY A 553 3.52 -31.58 72.54
CA GLY A 553 2.65 -30.96 73.56
C GLY A 553 1.21 -31.47 73.49
N ASP A 554 0.61 -31.52 72.30
CA ASP A 554 -0.80 -31.93 72.13
C ASP A 554 -1.05 -33.43 72.36
N ALA A 555 -0.02 -34.28 72.27
CA ALA A 555 -0.14 -35.72 72.56
C ALA A 555 -0.09 -36.05 74.06
N ALA A 556 0.29 -35.09 74.92
CA ALA A 556 0.34 -35.27 76.37
C ALA A 556 -0.96 -34.86 77.09
N GLU A 557 -1.93 -34.25 76.38
CA GLU A 557 -3.19 -33.75 76.96
C GLU A 557 -4.41 -34.63 76.62
N SER A 558 -4.22 -35.78 75.95
CA SER A 558 -5.29 -36.71 75.58
C SER A 558 -5.07 -38.18 76.00
N ALA A 559 -4.35 -38.41 77.11
CA ALA A 559 -4.14 -39.74 77.70
C ALA A 559 -4.54 -39.78 79.18
#